data_AF-A0A2R6AYZ2-F1
#
_entry.id   AF-A0A2R6AYZ2-F1
#
_cell.length_a   1.000
_cell.length_b   1.000
_cell.length_c   1.000
_cell.angle_alpha   90.00
_cell.angle_beta   90.00
_cell.angle_gamma   90.00
#
_symmetry.space_group_name_H-M   'P 1'
#
loop_
_entity.id
_entity.type
_entity.pdbx_description
1 polymer ?
#
loop_
_entity_poly.entity_id
_entity_poly.type
_entity_poly.pdbx_seq_one_letter_code
_entity_poly.pdbx_strand_id
1 'polypeptide(L)'
;MESKKTLPGTPITGAEWENEVYSFRKHSVQLRYAWDAGSAVSGFLEGLKEGRILGRRCNRCMRVLVPPRAFCERCFRSTDEWVEVKDTGKINTYSVSYVNNDASRRDKPLIVAVIEIDGASPGMGFLHVLGEVEPSKVHVDMKVKAVWKPRDERVGAITDIKYFKPLEV
;
A
#
# COMPACT_ATOMS: atom_id res chain seq x y z
N MET A 1 -43.84 -10.52 -2.68
CA MET A 1 -43.44 -9.11 -2.52
C MET A 1 -44.04 -8.65 -1.20
N GLU A 2 -43.30 -8.83 -0.10
CA GLU A 2 -43.83 -8.59 1.24
C GLU A 2 -44.16 -7.11 1.44
N SER A 3 -45.37 -6.87 1.95
CA SER A 3 -45.87 -5.56 2.35
C SER A 3 -44.89 -4.92 3.34
N LYS A 4 -44.30 -3.78 2.96
CA LYS A 4 -43.44 -2.99 3.85
C LYS A 4 -44.23 -2.67 5.12
N LYS A 5 -43.86 -3.29 6.23
CA LYS A 5 -44.44 -3.06 7.55
C LYS A 5 -44.27 -1.58 7.90
N THR A 6 -45.36 -0.82 7.93
CA THR A 6 -45.34 0.59 8.30
C THR A 6 -44.98 0.70 9.78
N LEU A 7 -43.76 1.14 10.06
CA LEU A 7 -43.32 1.38 11.43
C LEU A 7 -43.98 2.68 11.95
N PRO A 8 -44.41 2.73 13.22
CA PRO A 8 -44.89 3.98 13.81
C PRO A 8 -43.73 4.98 13.92
N GLY A 9 -43.88 6.16 13.30
CA GLY A 9 -42.91 7.26 13.36
C GLY A 9 -43.19 8.32 12.29
N THR A 10 -42.80 9.57 12.56
CA THR A 10 -42.80 10.65 11.56
C THR A 10 -41.49 10.58 10.77
N PRO A 11 -41.51 10.26 9.47
CA PRO A 11 -40.29 10.24 8.66
C PRO A 11 -39.74 11.65 8.51
N ILE A 12 -38.42 11.79 8.64
CA ILE A 12 -37.71 13.04 8.40
C ILE A 12 -37.51 13.20 6.89
N THR A 13 -37.90 14.34 6.35
CA THR A 13 -37.65 14.73 4.96
C THR A 13 -36.20 15.19 4.76
N GLY A 14 -35.70 15.15 3.51
CA GLY A 14 -34.37 15.69 3.19
C GLY A 14 -34.22 17.17 3.59
N ALA A 15 -35.29 17.96 3.41
CA ALA A 15 -35.32 19.35 3.84
C ALA A 15 -35.25 19.50 5.37
N GLU A 16 -35.92 18.65 6.14
CA GLU A 16 -35.84 18.68 7.61
C GLU A 16 -34.45 18.24 8.12
N TRP A 17 -33.76 17.36 7.39
CA TRP A 17 -32.38 16.96 7.67
C TRP A 17 -31.39 18.10 7.39
N GLU A 18 -31.49 18.71 6.21
CA GLU A 18 -30.60 19.79 5.77
C GLU A 18 -30.77 21.08 6.60
N ASN A 19 -31.99 21.38 7.03
CA ASN A 19 -32.30 22.58 7.81
C ASN A 19 -32.21 22.37 9.33
N GLU A 20 -31.65 21.24 9.78
CA GLU A 20 -31.44 20.92 11.20
C GLU A 20 -32.70 21.10 12.08
N VAL A 21 -33.89 20.77 11.54
CA VAL A 21 -35.20 21.07 12.17
C VAL A 21 -35.42 20.31 13.48
N TYR A 22 -34.72 19.18 13.67
CA TYR A 22 -34.72 18.39 14.92
C TYR A 22 -33.42 18.61 15.71
N SER A 23 -33.43 18.33 17.02
CA SER A 23 -32.28 18.61 17.90
C SER A 23 -31.03 17.79 17.56
N PHE A 24 -30.16 18.35 16.69
CA PHE A 24 -28.82 17.83 16.44
C PHE A 24 -27.87 18.29 17.55
N ARG A 25 -27.16 17.33 18.17
CA ARG A 25 -25.99 17.61 19.01
C ARG A 25 -24.74 17.34 18.18
N LYS A 26 -24.21 18.38 17.54
CA LYS A 26 -22.94 18.29 16.82
C LYS A 26 -21.78 18.34 17.81
N HIS A 27 -21.16 17.20 18.06
CA HIS A 27 -19.93 17.12 18.84
C HIS A 27 -18.72 17.10 17.91
N SER A 28 -17.96 18.19 17.86
CA SER A 28 -16.64 18.22 17.23
C SER A 28 -15.61 17.74 18.24
N VAL A 29 -15.21 16.46 18.17
CA VAL A 29 -14.15 15.93 19.03
C VAL A 29 -12.80 16.35 18.43
N GLN A 30 -12.02 17.16 19.16
CA GLN A 30 -10.62 17.40 18.81
C GLN A 30 -9.77 16.21 19.29
N LEU A 31 -9.69 15.17 18.45
CA LEU A 31 -8.78 14.06 18.69
C LEU A 31 -7.34 14.51 18.40
N ARG A 32 -6.55 14.73 19.44
CA ARG A 32 -5.09 14.90 19.33
C ARG A 32 -4.44 13.54 19.45
N TYR A 33 -4.02 12.95 18.33
CA TYR A 33 -3.24 11.73 18.31
C TYR A 33 -1.91 12.00 17.62
N ALA A 34 -0.84 11.44 18.18
CA ALA A 34 0.44 11.32 17.47
C ALA A 34 0.39 9.99 16.73
N TRP A 35 0.55 10.02 15.41
CA TRP A 35 0.65 8.80 14.61
C TRP A 35 2.14 8.45 14.47
N ASP A 36 2.57 7.39 15.15
CA ASP A 36 3.88 6.80 14.91
C ASP A 36 3.77 5.65 13.91
N ALA A 37 4.87 5.34 13.21
CA ALA A 37 4.91 4.24 12.25
C ALA A 37 4.95 2.86 12.94
N GLY A 38 5.08 2.80 14.28
CA GLY A 38 5.38 1.59 15.02
C GLY A 38 6.76 1.01 14.70
N SER A 39 7.20 0.03 15.47
CA SER A 39 8.55 -0.53 15.36
C SER A 39 8.84 -1.21 14.02
N ALA A 40 7.83 -1.89 13.45
CA ALA A 40 8.00 -2.63 12.20
C ALA A 40 8.08 -1.70 10.98
N VAL A 41 7.25 -0.66 10.88
CA VAL A 41 7.33 0.24 9.72
C VAL A 41 8.48 1.23 9.89
N SER A 42 8.81 1.68 11.11
CA SER A 42 10.00 2.52 11.32
C SER A 42 11.27 1.85 10.79
N GLY A 43 11.52 0.59 11.17
CA GLY A 43 12.66 -0.17 10.66
C GLY A 43 12.66 -0.36 9.14
N PHE A 44 11.47 -0.51 8.53
CA PHE A 44 11.35 -0.54 7.07
C PHE A 44 11.79 0.77 6.43
N LEU A 45 11.29 1.90 6.93
CA LEU A 45 11.60 3.23 6.41
C LEU A 45 13.09 3.55 6.60
N GLU A 46 13.67 3.18 7.73
CA GLU A 46 15.12 3.30 7.98
C GLU A 46 15.93 2.46 6.99
N GLY A 47 15.51 1.21 6.72
CA GLY A 47 16.10 0.38 5.68
C GLY A 47 16.01 1.01 4.28
N LEU A 48 14.85 1.57 3.92
CA LEU A 48 14.66 2.25 2.63
C LEU A 48 15.60 3.45 2.48
N LYS A 49 15.82 4.20 3.56
CA LYS A 49 16.79 5.30 3.60
C LYS A 49 18.22 4.83 3.29
N GLU A 50 18.57 3.63 3.73
CA GLU A 50 19.86 2.99 3.46
C GLU A 50 19.94 2.35 2.05
N GLY A 51 18.82 2.24 1.33
CA GLY A 51 18.74 1.51 0.05
C GLY A 51 18.59 0.01 0.21
N ARG A 52 17.95 -0.43 1.31
CA ARG A 52 17.75 -1.83 1.66
C ARG A 52 16.26 -2.09 1.83
N ILE A 53 15.78 -3.26 1.43
CA ILE A 53 14.40 -3.68 1.68
C ILE A 53 14.43 -4.64 2.87
N LEU A 54 13.83 -4.24 3.98
CA LEU A 54 13.77 -5.05 5.19
C LEU A 54 12.39 -5.69 5.36
N GLY A 55 12.40 -6.98 5.67
CA GLY A 55 11.24 -7.76 6.08
C GLY A 55 11.37 -8.27 7.51
N ARG A 56 10.31 -8.91 8.00
CA ARG A 56 10.29 -9.58 9.30
C ARG A 56 10.01 -11.07 9.13
N ARG A 57 10.79 -11.93 9.77
CA ARG A 57 10.57 -13.39 9.75
C ARG A 57 9.75 -13.84 10.96
N CYS A 58 8.86 -14.82 10.75
CA CYS A 58 8.21 -15.57 11.82
C CYS A 58 8.86 -16.96 11.93
N ASN A 59 9.49 -17.28 13.04
CA ASN A 59 10.22 -18.55 13.26
C ASN A 59 9.27 -19.75 13.45
N ARG A 60 7.96 -19.53 13.61
CA ARG A 60 6.97 -20.61 13.71
C ARG A 60 6.55 -21.16 12.35
N CYS A 61 6.33 -20.27 11.37
CA CYS A 61 5.90 -20.67 10.02
C CYS A 61 6.93 -20.35 8.93
N MET A 62 8.10 -19.87 9.33
CA MET A 62 9.23 -19.48 8.48
C MET A 62 8.92 -18.40 7.44
N ARG A 63 7.76 -17.74 7.52
CA ARG A 63 7.40 -16.69 6.56
C ARG A 63 8.22 -15.43 6.77
N VAL A 64 8.68 -14.84 5.68
CA VAL A 64 9.31 -13.52 5.61
C VAL A 64 8.29 -12.55 5.05
N LEU A 65 7.88 -11.57 5.86
CA LEU A 65 6.82 -10.62 5.56
C LEU A 65 7.42 -9.30 5.07
N VAL A 66 6.97 -8.84 3.91
CA VAL A 66 7.31 -7.56 3.29
C VAL A 66 6.01 -6.95 2.72
N PRO A 67 5.64 -5.70 3.08
CA PRO A 67 6.24 -4.88 4.13
C PRO A 67 6.23 -5.59 5.50
N PRO A 68 7.19 -5.27 6.37
CA PRO A 68 7.33 -5.93 7.66
C PRO A 68 6.14 -5.65 8.57
N ARG A 69 5.78 -6.63 9.40
CA ARG A 69 4.67 -6.56 10.36
C ARG A 69 5.18 -6.93 11.74
N ALA A 70 4.64 -6.28 12.77
CA ALA A 70 4.98 -6.58 14.16
C ALA A 70 4.51 -7.97 14.60
N PHE A 71 3.44 -8.49 14.00
CA PHE A 71 2.90 -9.83 14.25
C PHE A 71 2.67 -10.60 12.94
N CYS A 72 2.73 -11.93 13.04
CA CYS A 72 2.42 -12.84 11.95
C CYS A 72 0.92 -13.15 11.94
N GLU A 73 0.24 -12.82 10.85
CA GLU A 73 -1.21 -12.99 10.69
C GLU A 73 -1.66 -14.46 10.61
N ARG A 74 -0.74 -15.40 10.34
CA ARG A 74 -1.03 -16.84 10.33
C ARG A 74 -0.84 -17.51 11.68
N CYS A 75 0.15 -17.06 12.44
CA CYS A 75 0.54 -17.69 13.70
C CYS A 75 0.00 -16.94 14.94
N PHE A 76 -0.56 -15.74 14.75
CA PHE A 76 -1.08 -14.87 15.80
C PHE A 76 -0.07 -14.62 16.93
N ARG A 77 1.20 -14.39 16.56
CA ARG A 77 2.30 -14.06 17.47
C ARG A 77 3.18 -12.98 16.88
N SER A 78 3.97 -12.31 17.72
CA SER A 78 5.01 -11.39 17.26
C SER A 78 5.94 -12.05 16.25
N THR A 79 6.37 -11.30 15.24
CA THR A 79 7.49 -11.70 14.39
C THR A 79 8.79 -11.71 15.20
N ASP A 80 9.86 -12.33 14.70
CA ASP A 80 11.04 -12.63 15.49
C ASP A 80 12.23 -11.75 15.09
N GLU A 81 12.69 -11.86 13.84
CA GLU A 81 13.94 -11.23 13.38
C GLU A 81 13.75 -10.37 12.13
N TRP A 82 14.68 -9.43 11.94
CA TRP A 82 14.80 -8.64 10.72
C TRP A 82 15.55 -9.42 9.65
N VAL A 83 15.05 -9.36 8.43
CA VAL A 83 15.66 -10.01 7.27
C VAL A 83 15.77 -9.00 6.15
N GLU A 84 16.98 -8.76 5.67
CA GLU A 84 17.16 -8.04 4.42
C GLU A 84 16.79 -8.96 3.25
N VAL A 85 15.89 -8.47 2.38
CA VAL A 85 15.47 -9.16 1.16
C VAL A 85 16.08 -8.45 -0.05
N LYS A 86 15.92 -9.04 -1.24
CA LYS A 86 16.49 -8.45 -2.46
C LYS A 86 15.71 -7.21 -2.88
N ASP A 87 16.35 -6.39 -3.71
CA ASP A 87 15.72 -5.28 -4.42
C ASP A 87 15.14 -5.69 -5.78
N THR A 88 15.08 -7.00 -6.03
CA THR A 88 14.47 -7.62 -7.21
C THR A 88 13.16 -8.29 -6.87
N GLY A 89 12.34 -8.53 -7.88
CA GLY A 89 11.08 -9.23 -7.70
C GLY A 89 10.41 -9.56 -9.03
N LYS A 90 9.13 -9.89 -8.94
CA LYS A 90 8.28 -10.11 -10.10
C LYS A 90 6.95 -9.37 -9.99
N ILE A 91 6.37 -9.02 -11.12
CA ILE A 91 5.03 -8.44 -11.17
C ILE A 91 4.01 -9.50 -10.75
N ASN A 92 3.32 -9.29 -9.63
CA ASN A 92 2.21 -10.12 -9.22
C ASN A 92 0.91 -9.72 -9.96
N THR A 93 0.66 -8.42 -10.06
CA THR A 93 -0.42 -7.82 -10.84
C THR A 93 -0.08 -6.38 -11.18
N TYR A 94 -0.72 -5.80 -12.20
CA TYR A 94 -0.45 -4.43 -12.64
C TYR A 94 -1.69 -3.73 -13.20
N SER A 95 -1.60 -2.40 -13.29
CA SER A 95 -2.58 -1.55 -13.95
C SER A 95 -1.88 -0.46 -14.75
N VAL A 96 -2.47 -0.11 -15.90
CA VAL A 96 -2.01 0.98 -16.77
C VAL A 96 -3.09 2.06 -16.77
N SER A 97 -2.77 3.22 -16.19
CA SER A 97 -3.68 4.36 -16.16
C SER A 97 -3.33 5.39 -17.22
N TYR A 98 -4.28 5.65 -18.11
CA TYR A 98 -4.22 6.71 -19.12
C TYR A 98 -4.91 8.01 -18.68
N VAL A 99 -5.46 8.04 -17.45
CA VAL A 99 -6.30 9.12 -16.95
C VAL A 99 -5.73 9.66 -15.65
N ASN A 100 -5.75 10.99 -15.52
CA ASN A 100 -5.36 11.70 -14.29
C ASN A 100 -6.50 11.72 -13.27
N ASN A 101 -6.21 12.17 -12.05
CA ASN A 101 -7.22 12.25 -10.98
C ASN A 101 -8.33 13.27 -11.28
N ASP A 102 -8.06 14.25 -12.15
CA ASP A 102 -9.02 15.26 -12.64
C ASP A 102 -9.76 14.81 -13.91
N ALA A 103 -9.69 13.52 -14.25
CA ALA A 103 -10.26 12.92 -15.46
C ALA A 103 -9.63 13.39 -16.79
N SER A 104 -8.59 14.21 -16.78
CA SER A 104 -7.84 14.56 -18.00
C SER A 104 -7.03 13.39 -18.53
N ARG A 105 -6.77 13.37 -19.84
CA ARG A 105 -5.93 12.34 -20.47
C ARG A 105 -4.46 12.60 -20.13
N ARG A 106 -3.72 11.53 -19.83
CA ARG A 106 -2.27 11.56 -19.62
C ARG A 106 -1.51 11.53 -20.95
N ASP A 107 -0.45 12.33 -21.04
CA ASP A 107 0.52 12.24 -22.14
C ASP A 107 1.29 10.93 -22.10
N LYS A 108 1.70 10.50 -20.90
CA LYS A 108 2.35 9.22 -20.64
C LYS A 108 1.54 8.40 -19.65
N PRO A 109 1.17 7.15 -19.98
CA PRO A 109 0.44 6.30 -19.06
C PRO A 109 1.26 6.03 -17.80
N LEU A 110 0.58 6.01 -16.66
CA LEU A 110 1.17 5.62 -15.38
C LEU A 110 0.99 4.11 -15.22
N ILE A 111 2.09 3.39 -15.05
CA ILE A 111 2.08 1.95 -14.82
C ILE A 111 2.38 1.69 -13.34
N VAL A 112 1.46 1.04 -12.64
CA VAL A 112 1.64 0.61 -11.26
C VAL A 112 1.52 -0.90 -11.17
N ALA A 113 2.31 -1.52 -10.30
CA ALA A 113 2.32 -2.96 -10.12
C ALA A 113 2.54 -3.34 -8.67
N VAL A 114 1.90 -4.42 -8.22
CA VAL A 114 2.27 -5.08 -6.98
C VAL A 114 3.48 -5.96 -7.27
N ILE A 115 4.62 -5.64 -6.67
CA ILE A 115 5.86 -6.37 -6.87
C ILE A 115 6.02 -7.37 -5.73
N GLU A 116 6.01 -8.66 -6.07
CA GLU A 116 6.39 -9.72 -5.14
C GLU A 116 7.92 -9.76 -5.05
N ILE A 117 8.45 -9.55 -3.85
CA ILE A 117 9.88 -9.28 -3.64
C ILE A 117 10.65 -10.58 -3.42
N ASP A 118 11.76 -10.73 -4.15
CA ASP A 118 12.61 -11.92 -4.02
C ASP A 118 13.25 -11.99 -2.62
N GLY A 119 13.17 -13.17 -1.99
CA GLY A 119 13.61 -13.38 -0.61
C GLY A 119 12.51 -13.18 0.44
N ALA A 120 11.37 -12.60 0.05
CA ALA A 120 10.15 -12.65 0.86
C ALA A 120 9.38 -13.96 0.62
N SER A 121 8.40 -14.27 1.48
CA SER A 121 7.51 -15.41 1.24
C SER A 121 6.56 -15.18 0.07
N PRO A 122 6.03 -16.25 -0.55
CA PRO A 122 5.12 -16.11 -1.70
C PRO A 122 3.97 -15.13 -1.46
N GLY A 123 3.76 -14.27 -2.45
CA GLY A 123 2.75 -13.20 -2.42
C GLY A 123 3.08 -12.00 -1.51
N MET A 124 4.27 -11.95 -0.90
CA MET A 124 4.71 -10.79 -0.10
C MET A 124 5.42 -9.76 -0.98
N GLY A 125 4.97 -8.52 -0.86
CA GLY A 125 5.30 -7.48 -1.82
C GLY A 125 4.53 -6.20 -1.54
N PHE A 126 4.80 -5.18 -2.34
CA PHE A 126 4.14 -3.89 -2.23
C PHE A 126 3.87 -3.28 -3.60
N LEU A 127 2.88 -2.39 -3.64
CA LEU A 127 2.57 -1.59 -4.81
C LEU A 127 3.69 -0.60 -5.08
N HIS A 128 4.15 -0.53 -6.33
CA HIS A 128 5.04 0.55 -6.76
C HIS A 128 4.89 0.89 -8.24
N VAL A 129 5.56 1.95 -8.68
CA VAL A 129 5.58 2.41 -10.07
C VAL A 129 6.56 1.59 -10.91
N LEU A 130 6.18 1.27 -12.15
CA LEU A 130 7.09 0.73 -13.16
C LEU A 130 7.64 1.83 -14.06
N GLY A 131 8.91 1.74 -14.41
CA GLY A 131 9.60 2.60 -15.37
C GLY A 131 10.40 1.79 -16.38
N GLU A 132 10.91 2.47 -17.41
CA GLU A 132 11.74 1.85 -18.46
C GLU A 132 11.06 0.65 -19.18
N VAL A 133 9.72 0.68 -19.28
CA VAL A 133 8.93 -0.35 -19.97
C VAL A 133 7.73 0.26 -20.68
N GLU A 134 7.50 -0.20 -21.91
CA GLU A 134 6.31 0.18 -22.68
C GLU A 134 5.08 -0.55 -22.12
N PRO A 135 3.91 0.10 -22.03
CA PRO A 135 2.69 -0.51 -21.47
C PRO A 135 2.31 -1.84 -22.12
N SER A 136 2.51 -1.96 -23.43
CA SER A 136 2.20 -3.16 -24.22
C SER A 136 3.08 -4.36 -23.91
N LYS A 137 4.23 -4.14 -23.27
CA LYS A 137 5.18 -5.19 -22.90
C LYS A 137 4.99 -5.71 -21.48
N VAL A 138 4.25 -4.99 -20.63
CA VAL A 138 4.07 -5.37 -19.22
C VAL A 138 3.21 -6.63 -19.11
N HIS A 139 3.68 -7.61 -18.35
CA HIS A 139 2.92 -8.83 -18.08
C HIS A 139 3.19 -9.33 -16.66
N VAL A 140 2.26 -10.16 -16.15
CA VAL A 140 2.44 -10.87 -14.86
C VAL A 140 3.67 -11.77 -14.94
N ASP A 141 4.36 -11.94 -13.80
CA ASP A 141 5.61 -12.68 -13.63
C ASP A 141 6.86 -12.04 -14.29
N MET A 142 6.73 -10.90 -14.99
CA MET A 142 7.89 -10.14 -15.48
C MET A 142 8.84 -9.81 -14.32
N LYS A 143 10.14 -10.10 -14.52
CA LYS A 143 11.20 -9.81 -13.55
C LYS A 143 11.59 -8.35 -13.56
N VAL A 144 11.68 -7.78 -12.36
CA VAL A 144 11.96 -6.35 -12.19
C VAL A 144 12.98 -6.11 -11.09
N LYS A 145 13.63 -4.94 -11.14
CA LYS A 145 14.58 -4.47 -10.14
C LYS A 145 14.31 -3.02 -9.75
N ALA A 146 14.46 -2.70 -8.47
CA ALA A 146 14.33 -1.36 -7.95
C ALA A 146 15.41 -0.42 -8.52
N VAL A 147 15.00 0.77 -8.91
CA VAL A 147 15.87 1.90 -9.18
C VAL A 147 15.75 2.85 -8.01
N TRP A 148 16.83 3.02 -7.27
CA TRP A 148 16.88 3.86 -6.08
C TRP A 148 17.23 5.30 -6.41
N LYS A 149 16.72 6.25 -5.62
CA LYS A 149 17.24 7.63 -5.60
C LYS A 149 18.72 7.65 -5.18
N PRO A 150 19.48 8.71 -5.50
CA PRO A 150 20.77 9.00 -4.88
C PRO A 150 20.69 8.93 -3.35
N ARG A 151 21.74 8.47 -2.69
CA ARG A 151 21.72 8.17 -1.24
C ARG A 151 21.35 9.38 -0.38
N ASP A 152 21.81 10.56 -0.77
CA ASP A 152 21.58 11.86 -0.14
C ASP A 152 20.16 12.39 -0.30
N GLU A 153 19.40 11.90 -1.29
CA GLU A 153 18.00 12.25 -1.51
C GLU A 153 17.01 11.30 -0.79
N ARG A 154 17.51 10.25 -0.12
CA ARG A 154 16.66 9.26 0.56
C ARG A 154 16.26 9.74 1.94
N VAL A 155 14.96 9.69 2.23
CA VAL A 155 14.36 10.28 3.44
C VAL A 155 13.72 9.27 4.37
N GLY A 156 13.76 7.98 4.02
CA GLY A 156 13.01 6.93 4.69
C GLY A 156 11.56 6.92 4.24
N ALA A 157 11.35 6.83 2.92
CA ALA A 157 10.02 6.74 2.31
C ALA A 157 10.00 5.64 1.26
N ILE A 158 8.81 5.07 0.97
CA ILE A 158 8.67 4.09 -0.11
C ILE A 158 9.11 4.64 -1.48
N THR A 159 9.06 5.96 -1.62
CA THR A 159 9.52 6.72 -2.80
C THR A 159 11.03 6.93 -2.84
N ASP A 160 11.81 6.42 -1.89
CA ASP A 160 13.26 6.31 -2.01
C ASP A 160 13.65 5.29 -3.09
N ILE A 161 12.76 4.33 -3.35
CA ILE A 161 12.72 3.60 -4.62
C ILE A 161 12.01 4.52 -5.62
N LYS A 162 12.69 4.94 -6.68
CA LYS A 162 12.14 5.83 -7.71
C LYS A 162 11.07 5.11 -8.56
N TYR A 163 11.36 3.88 -8.96
CA TYR A 163 10.48 2.95 -9.67
C TYR A 163 11.14 1.57 -9.73
N PHE A 164 10.43 0.56 -10.21
CA PHE A 164 11.00 -0.71 -10.65
C PHE A 164 11.12 -0.76 -12.17
N LYS A 165 12.20 -1.34 -12.69
CA LYS A 165 12.41 -1.54 -14.13
C LYS A 165 12.54 -3.02 -14.48
N PRO A 166 12.22 -3.45 -15.71
CA PRO A 166 12.47 -4.82 -16.16
C PRO A 166 13.95 -5.20 -16.02
N LEU A 167 14.21 -6.46 -15.64
CA LEU A 167 15.56 -7.04 -15.58
C LEU A 167 16.03 -7.58 -16.94
N GLU A 168 15.10 -8.00 -17.79
CA GLU A 168 15.34 -8.51 -19.14
C GLU A 168 14.48 -7.70 -20.11
N VAL A 169 15.05 -7.29 -21.24
CA VAL A 169 14.36 -6.62 -22.36
C VAL A 169 14.28 -7.57 -23.53
#